data_AF-A0A4P6PD31-F1
#
_entry.id   AF-A0A4P6PD31-F1
#
_cell.length_a   1.000
_cell.length_b   1.000
_cell.length_c   1.000
_cell.angle_alpha   90.00
_cell.angle_beta   90.00
_cell.angle_gamma   90.00
#
_symmetry.space_group_name_H-M   'P 1'
#
loop_
_entity.id
_entity.type
_entity.pdbx_description
1 polymer ?
#
loop_
_entity_poly.entity_id
_entity_poly.type
_entity_poly.pdbx_seq_one_letter_code
_entity_poly.pdbx_strand_id
1 'polypeptide(L)'
;MDLKPTLWRTCRVLASTPRLQLIRALLEKGTASVSTLSARAGLSPSKGSIHLRALNSRGLISATPKGRFVFYTPVPNPSVAGAAQILTALKVAISADMNDDEIIHYTTAFTHQRRIVMVKALEERGCEPVELSSLTRIPLPALLRHAEKLRARDMISDRKHTLKLRIPQNLFGHAMLESALKS
;
A
#
# COMPACT_ATOMS: atom_id res chain seq x y z
N MET A 1 0.91 16.08 17.07
CA MET A 1 1.11 14.77 16.41
C MET A 1 0.45 14.85 15.04
N ASP A 2 1.21 14.64 13.97
CA ASP A 2 0.67 14.72 12.61
C ASP A 2 -0.35 13.59 12.40
N LEU A 3 -1.63 13.95 12.24
CA LEU A 3 -2.76 13.01 12.14
C LEU A 3 -2.85 12.36 10.74
N LYS A 4 -1.90 12.66 9.86
CA LYS A 4 -1.90 12.18 8.48
C LYS A 4 -1.59 10.68 8.41
N PRO A 5 -2.37 9.89 7.66
CA PRO A 5 -2.09 8.47 7.45
C PRO A 5 -0.68 8.24 6.89
N THR A 6 0.10 7.39 7.56
CA THR A 6 1.43 6.96 7.11
C THR A 6 1.31 5.89 6.02
N LEU A 7 2.33 5.75 5.16
CA LEU A 7 2.38 4.73 4.11
C LEU A 7 2.04 3.34 4.65
N TRP A 8 2.65 2.91 5.77
CA TRP A 8 2.40 1.57 6.30
C TRP A 8 0.94 1.33 6.71
N ARG A 9 0.23 2.37 7.17
CA ARG A 9 -1.20 2.28 7.49
C ARG A 9 -2.02 2.16 6.22
N THR A 10 -1.63 2.85 5.14
CA THR A 10 -2.26 2.71 3.82
C THR A 10 -2.04 1.31 3.24
N CYS A 11 -0.81 0.80 3.28
CA CYS A 11 -0.49 -0.56 2.86
C CYS A 11 -1.28 -1.63 3.63
N ARG A 12 -1.49 -1.44 4.95
CA ARG A 12 -2.33 -2.34 5.76
C ARG A 12 -3.79 -2.35 5.31
N VAL A 13 -4.29 -1.22 4.84
CA VAL A 13 -5.64 -1.15 4.27
C VAL A 13 -5.66 -1.86 2.92
N LEU A 14 -4.68 -1.64 2.06
CA LEU A 14 -4.63 -2.22 0.72
C LEU A 14 -4.34 -3.73 0.67
N ALA A 15 -3.69 -4.29 1.68
CA ALA A 15 -3.44 -5.73 1.81
C ALA A 15 -4.73 -6.51 2.14
N SER A 16 -5.75 -6.41 1.28
CA SER A 16 -7.08 -6.98 1.49
C SER A 16 -7.85 -7.09 0.17
N THR A 17 -8.11 -8.33 -0.27
CA THR A 17 -8.86 -8.65 -1.49
C THR A 17 -10.21 -7.92 -1.55
N PRO A 18 -11.09 -7.94 -0.52
CA PRO A 18 -12.36 -7.20 -0.59
C PRO A 18 -12.22 -5.71 -0.88
N ARG A 19 -11.15 -5.06 -0.40
CA ARG A 19 -10.91 -3.64 -0.63
C ARG A 19 -10.37 -3.38 -2.02
N LEU A 20 -9.52 -4.26 -2.54
CA LEU A 20 -9.03 -4.17 -3.92
C LEU A 20 -10.18 -4.37 -4.91
N GLN A 21 -11.09 -5.32 -4.66
CA GLN A 21 -12.30 -5.52 -5.46
C GLN A 21 -13.21 -4.28 -5.47
N LEU A 22 -13.38 -3.60 -4.32
CA LEU A 22 -14.11 -2.33 -4.27
C LEU A 22 -13.40 -1.21 -5.05
N ILE A 23 -12.07 -1.13 -5.00
CA ILE A 23 -11.30 -0.17 -5.81
C ILE A 23 -11.48 -0.46 -7.30
N ARG A 24 -11.36 -1.72 -7.74
CA ARG A 24 -11.59 -2.13 -9.15
C ARG A 24 -12.98 -1.72 -9.61
N ALA A 25 -14.01 -2.12 -8.86
CA ALA A 25 -15.39 -1.78 -9.15
C ALA A 25 -15.62 -0.26 -9.26
N LEU A 26 -14.93 0.52 -8.43
CA LEU A 26 -15.01 1.98 -8.43
C LEU A 26 -14.24 2.62 -9.60
N LEU A 27 -13.05 2.11 -9.93
CA LEU A 27 -12.26 2.57 -11.07
C LEU A 27 -12.99 2.34 -12.40
N GLU A 28 -13.70 1.23 -12.53
CA GLU A 28 -14.53 0.94 -13.70
C GLU A 28 -15.78 1.83 -13.81
N LYS A 29 -16.45 2.16 -12.69
CA LYS A 29 -17.69 2.95 -12.71
C LYS A 29 -17.45 4.46 -12.64
N GLY A 30 -16.32 4.91 -12.11
CA GLY A 30 -16.07 6.32 -11.79
C GLY A 30 -16.79 6.80 -10.53
N THR A 31 -18.12 6.81 -10.50
CA THR A 31 -18.90 7.24 -9.31
C THR A 31 -19.99 6.23 -9.00
N ALA A 32 -20.04 5.73 -7.76
CA ALA A 32 -21.04 4.73 -7.39
C ALA A 32 -21.40 4.76 -5.90
N SER A 33 -22.60 4.28 -5.56
CA SER A 33 -23.06 4.16 -4.18
C SER A 33 -22.46 2.93 -3.48
N VAL A 34 -22.58 2.87 -2.16
CA VAL A 34 -22.18 1.69 -1.36
C VAL A 34 -22.84 0.41 -1.87
N SER A 35 -24.15 0.43 -2.13
CA SER A 35 -24.88 -0.77 -2.56
C SER A 35 -24.38 -1.29 -3.91
N THR A 36 -24.18 -0.41 -4.89
CA THR A 36 -23.65 -0.77 -6.21
C THR A 36 -22.24 -1.37 -6.12
N LEU A 37 -21.35 -0.74 -5.36
CA LEU A 37 -19.97 -1.22 -5.20
C LEU A 37 -19.93 -2.55 -4.44
N SER A 38 -20.75 -2.69 -3.39
CA SER A 38 -20.79 -3.91 -2.58
C SER A 38 -21.32 -5.09 -3.37
N ALA A 39 -22.39 -4.90 -4.15
CA ALA A 39 -22.92 -5.94 -5.04
C ALA A 39 -21.88 -6.42 -6.05
N ARG A 40 -21.15 -5.49 -6.69
CA ARG A 40 -20.06 -5.83 -7.62
C ARG A 40 -18.91 -6.59 -6.96
N ALA A 41 -18.55 -6.24 -5.73
CA ALA A 41 -17.49 -6.90 -4.97
C ALA A 41 -17.94 -8.19 -4.25
N GLY A 42 -19.20 -8.63 -4.40
CA GLY A 42 -19.73 -9.80 -3.70
C GLY A 42 -19.86 -9.61 -2.18
N LEU A 43 -20.09 -8.38 -1.72
CA LEU A 43 -20.17 -8.02 -0.31
C LEU A 43 -21.58 -7.58 0.11
N SER A 44 -21.91 -7.79 1.39
CA SER A 44 -23.09 -7.13 1.96
C SER A 44 -22.86 -5.62 2.07
N PRO A 45 -23.94 -4.78 2.01
CA PRO A 45 -23.80 -3.33 2.12
C PRO A 45 -23.08 -2.86 3.39
N SER A 46 -23.31 -3.55 4.52
CA SER A 46 -22.63 -3.25 5.79
C SER A 46 -21.12 -3.49 5.71
N LYS A 47 -20.68 -4.64 5.18
CA LYS A 47 -19.26 -4.95 4.97
C LYS A 47 -18.64 -3.97 3.97
N GLY A 48 -19.32 -3.70 2.85
CA GLY A 48 -18.86 -2.74 1.85
C GLY A 48 -18.66 -1.34 2.43
N SER A 49 -19.60 -0.86 3.26
CA SER A 49 -19.47 0.43 3.97
C SER A 49 -18.23 0.48 4.86
N ILE A 50 -17.92 -0.58 5.61
CA ILE A 50 -16.73 -0.66 6.46
C ILE A 50 -15.45 -0.58 5.62
N HIS A 51 -15.39 -1.33 4.53
CA HIS A 51 -14.23 -1.33 3.64
C HIS A 51 -14.03 0.00 2.91
N LEU A 52 -15.11 0.61 2.41
CA LEU A 52 -15.06 1.92 1.74
C LEU A 52 -14.62 3.03 2.71
N ARG A 53 -15.11 3.02 3.97
CA ARG A 53 -14.62 3.94 5.00
C ARG A 53 -13.14 3.75 5.30
N ALA A 54 -12.65 2.51 5.35
CA ALA A 54 -11.23 2.24 5.52
C ALA A 54 -10.39 2.83 4.37
N LEU A 55 -10.83 2.66 3.11
CA LEU A 55 -10.18 3.24 1.93
C LEU A 55 -10.21 4.78 1.94
N ASN A 56 -11.36 5.37 2.24
CA ASN A 56 -11.53 6.82 2.34
C ASN A 56 -10.64 7.42 3.43
N SER A 57 -10.52 6.74 4.58
CA SER A 57 -9.64 7.18 5.69
C SER A 57 -8.15 7.19 5.34
N ARG A 58 -7.75 6.57 4.23
CA ARG A 58 -6.39 6.59 3.65
C ARG A 58 -6.28 7.55 2.47
N GLY A 59 -7.32 8.33 2.20
CA GLY A 59 -7.36 9.31 1.13
C GLY A 59 -7.36 8.71 -0.27
N LEU A 60 -7.65 7.41 -0.43
CA LEU A 60 -7.61 6.75 -1.74
C LEU A 60 -8.88 6.98 -2.57
N ILE A 61 -9.99 7.32 -1.90
CA ILE A 61 -11.29 7.57 -2.52
C ILE A 61 -11.98 8.73 -1.79
N SER A 62 -12.78 9.51 -2.51
CA SER A 62 -13.62 10.57 -1.94
C SER A 62 -15.05 10.06 -1.70
N ALA A 63 -15.73 10.62 -0.72
CA ALA A 63 -17.10 10.28 -0.37
C ALA A 63 -17.96 11.55 -0.39
N THR A 64 -19.09 11.50 -1.09
CA THR A 64 -20.02 12.62 -1.25
C THR A 64 -21.43 12.17 -0.87
N PRO A 65 -22.03 12.74 0.19
CA PRO A 65 -23.45 12.53 0.50
C PRO A 65 -24.34 13.09 -0.61
N LYS A 66 -25.36 12.33 -1.03
CA LYS A 66 -26.40 12.78 -1.96
C LYS A 66 -27.75 12.23 -1.52
N GLY A 67 -28.52 13.09 -0.86
CA GLY A 67 -29.78 12.69 -0.21
C GLY A 67 -29.52 11.64 0.86
N ARG A 68 -30.18 10.48 0.75
CA ARG A 68 -30.04 9.36 1.71
C ARG A 68 -28.83 8.45 1.45
N PHE A 69 -28.10 8.66 0.36
CA PHE A 69 -27.02 7.78 -0.06
C PHE A 69 -25.65 8.48 0.02
N VAL A 70 -24.59 7.69 0.12
CA VAL A 70 -23.20 8.14 -0.02
C VAL A 70 -22.62 7.55 -1.30
N PHE A 71 -22.09 8.41 -2.15
CA PHE A 71 -21.39 8.05 -3.38
C PHE A 71 -19.88 8.17 -3.17
N TYR A 72 -19.13 7.23 -3.75
CA TYR A 72 -17.69 7.22 -3.73
C TYR A 72 -17.13 7.50 -5.12
N THR A 73 -15.95 8.13 -5.16
CA THR A 73 -15.20 8.41 -6.40
C THR A 73 -13.71 8.12 -6.20
N PRO A 74 -12.97 7.67 -7.24
CA PRO A 74 -11.54 7.38 -7.17
C PRO A 74 -10.72 8.67 -7.34
N VAL A 75 -10.99 9.62 -6.46
CA VAL A 75 -10.30 10.90 -6.34
C VAL A 75 -9.51 10.87 -5.03
N PRO A 76 -8.18 11.08 -5.08
CA PRO A 76 -7.37 11.04 -3.88
C PRO A 76 -7.59 12.30 -3.03
N ASN A 77 -7.47 12.17 -1.72
CA ASN A 77 -7.47 13.32 -0.80
C ASN A 77 -6.06 13.93 -0.76
N PRO A 78 -5.85 15.19 -1.22
CA PRO A 78 -4.53 15.82 -1.27
C PRO A 78 -3.91 16.03 0.12
N SER A 79 -4.72 16.03 1.18
CA SER A 79 -4.23 16.15 2.57
C SER A 79 -3.59 14.87 3.11
N VAL A 80 -3.72 13.73 2.39
CA VAL A 80 -3.09 12.46 2.76
C VAL A 80 -1.85 12.23 1.91
N ALA A 81 -0.68 12.29 2.56
CA ALA A 81 0.60 12.10 1.89
C ALA A 81 0.66 10.76 1.14
N GLY A 82 1.12 10.82 -0.12
CA GLY A 82 1.27 9.65 -0.99
C GLY A 82 -0.04 9.07 -1.56
N ALA A 83 -1.22 9.53 -1.15
CA ALA A 83 -2.49 8.94 -1.60
C ALA A 83 -2.68 9.04 -3.13
N ALA A 84 -2.32 10.19 -3.72
CA ALA A 84 -2.40 10.38 -5.18
C ALA A 84 -1.45 9.46 -5.95
N GLN A 85 -0.21 9.30 -5.48
CA GLN A 85 0.77 8.40 -6.09
C GLN A 85 0.31 6.94 -6.00
N ILE A 86 -0.14 6.50 -4.82
CA ILE A 86 -0.62 5.14 -4.59
C ILE A 86 -1.86 4.83 -5.44
N LEU A 87 -2.83 5.76 -5.49
CA LEU A 87 -4.02 5.56 -6.31
C LEU A 87 -3.68 5.51 -7.80
N THR A 88 -2.72 6.32 -8.26
CA THR A 88 -2.24 6.28 -9.65
C THR A 88 -1.56 4.94 -9.95
N ALA A 89 -0.71 4.44 -9.04
CA ALA A 89 -0.09 3.14 -9.18
C ALA A 89 -1.13 2.00 -9.22
N LEU A 90 -2.17 2.06 -8.37
CA LEU A 90 -3.28 1.10 -8.39
C LEU A 90 -4.05 1.14 -9.72
N LYS A 91 -4.32 2.34 -10.26
CA LYS A 91 -4.97 2.50 -11.57
C LYS A 91 -4.17 1.80 -12.65
N VAL A 92 -2.87 2.07 -12.73
CA VAL A 92 -1.97 1.43 -13.70
C VAL A 92 -1.92 -0.08 -13.52
N ALA A 93 -1.78 -0.57 -12.29
CA ALA A 93 -1.74 -2.00 -11.99
C ALA A 93 -3.03 -2.71 -12.41
N ILE A 94 -4.19 -2.15 -12.07
CA ILE A 94 -5.50 -2.72 -12.38
C ILE A 94 -5.77 -2.68 -13.88
N SER A 95 -5.40 -1.59 -14.57
CA SER A 95 -5.52 -1.50 -16.03
C SER A 95 -4.59 -2.46 -16.78
N ALA A 96 -3.47 -2.86 -16.16
CA ALA A 96 -2.57 -3.89 -16.66
C ALA A 96 -2.99 -5.31 -16.25
N ASP A 97 -4.22 -5.48 -15.74
CA ASP A 97 -4.80 -6.75 -15.28
C ASP A 97 -3.98 -7.47 -14.20
N MET A 98 -3.17 -6.73 -13.43
CA MET A 98 -2.46 -7.28 -12.28
C MET A 98 -3.49 -7.80 -11.28
N ASN A 99 -3.31 -9.04 -10.80
CA ASN A 99 -4.27 -9.66 -9.90
C ASN A 99 -4.13 -9.14 -8.46
N ASP A 100 -5.10 -9.47 -7.60
CA ASP A 100 -5.11 -9.00 -6.21
C ASP A 100 -3.93 -9.55 -5.40
N ASP A 101 -3.49 -10.79 -5.66
CA ASP A 101 -2.39 -11.41 -4.92
C ASP A 101 -1.05 -10.73 -5.23
N GLU A 102 -0.83 -10.29 -6.47
CA GLU A 102 0.33 -9.49 -6.86
C GLU A 102 0.31 -8.11 -6.18
N ILE A 103 -0.83 -7.42 -6.16
CA ILE A 103 -0.96 -6.14 -5.44
C ILE A 103 -0.73 -6.34 -3.93
N ILE A 104 -1.29 -7.40 -3.35
CA ILE A 104 -1.11 -7.77 -1.94
C ILE A 104 0.36 -8.11 -1.66
N HIS A 105 1.03 -8.80 -2.57
CA HIS A 105 2.44 -9.12 -2.46
C HIS A 105 3.26 -7.83 -2.23
N TYR A 106 3.13 -6.82 -3.08
CA TYR A 106 3.88 -5.56 -2.92
C TYR A 106 3.43 -4.73 -1.72
N THR A 107 2.12 -4.61 -1.48
CA THR A 107 1.62 -3.81 -0.35
C THR A 107 2.03 -4.42 1.00
N THR A 108 2.01 -5.75 1.13
CA THR A 108 2.42 -6.43 2.36
C THR A 108 3.88 -6.19 2.72
N ALA A 109 4.75 -5.81 1.78
CA ALA A 109 6.14 -5.44 2.04
C ALA A 109 6.26 -4.21 2.96
N PHE A 110 5.28 -3.32 2.93
CA PHE A 110 5.33 -2.03 3.62
C PHE A 110 4.28 -1.89 4.73
N THR A 111 3.61 -2.95 5.17
CA THR A 111 2.61 -2.90 6.26
C THR A 111 3.17 -2.64 7.67
N HIS A 112 4.47 -2.34 7.79
CA HIS A 112 5.15 -2.12 9.08
C HIS A 112 6.22 -1.02 8.98
N GLN A 113 6.20 -0.07 9.93
CA GLN A 113 7.12 1.09 9.96
C GLN A 113 8.60 0.69 9.85
N ARG A 114 9.02 -0.34 10.59
CA ARG A 114 10.43 -0.81 10.58
C ARG A 114 10.94 -1.19 9.19
N ARG A 115 10.08 -1.71 8.30
CA ARG A 115 10.49 -2.07 6.93
C ARG A 115 10.70 -0.85 6.05
N ILE A 116 9.90 0.20 6.25
CA ILE A 116 10.11 1.49 5.59
C ILE A 116 11.45 2.08 6.03
N VAL A 117 11.72 2.09 7.35
CA VAL A 117 12.99 2.57 7.91
C VAL A 117 14.20 1.79 7.34
N MET A 118 14.09 0.46 7.25
CA MET A 118 15.15 -0.36 6.64
C MET A 118 15.37 -0.03 5.17
N VAL A 119 14.30 0.12 4.38
CA VAL A 119 14.42 0.42 2.95
C VAL A 119 15.06 1.79 2.72
N LYS A 120 14.69 2.79 3.52
CA LYS A 120 15.34 4.11 3.48
C LYS A 120 16.82 4.05 3.82
N ALA A 121 17.19 3.31 4.86
CA ALA A 121 18.60 3.16 5.24
C ALA A 121 19.43 2.40 4.18
N LEU A 122 18.78 1.64 3.29
CA LEU A 122 19.42 0.91 2.20
C LEU A 122 19.42 1.67 0.86
N GLU A 123 18.84 2.88 0.80
CA GLU A 123 18.71 3.68 -0.43
C GLU A 123 20.06 4.05 -1.03
N GLU A 124 20.98 4.54 -0.20
CA GLU A 124 22.28 5.03 -0.65
C GLU A 124 23.27 3.89 -0.92
N ARG A 125 23.24 2.84 -0.09
CA ARG A 125 24.14 1.70 -0.21
C ARG A 125 23.57 0.44 0.42
N GLY A 126 24.11 -0.69 -0.03
CA GLY A 126 23.93 -1.94 0.69
C GLY A 126 24.71 -1.96 1.99
N CYS A 127 24.15 -2.58 3.02
CA CYS A 127 24.76 -2.69 4.34
C CYS A 127 24.66 -4.14 4.86
N GLU A 128 25.58 -4.51 5.75
CA GLU A 128 25.45 -5.75 6.51
C GLU A 128 24.32 -5.65 7.54
N PRO A 129 23.68 -6.77 7.94
CA PRO A 129 22.59 -6.76 8.92
C PRO A 129 22.95 -6.10 10.26
N VAL A 130 24.20 -6.27 10.74
CA VAL A 130 24.67 -5.67 12.00
C VAL A 130 24.80 -4.15 11.87
N GLU A 131 25.39 -3.67 10.77
CA GLU A 131 25.47 -2.25 10.47
C GLU A 131 24.07 -1.63 10.33
N LEU A 132 23.18 -2.27 9.57
CA LEU A 132 21.81 -1.81 9.39
C LEU A 132 21.02 -1.80 10.71
N SER A 133 21.28 -2.76 11.60
CA SER A 133 20.70 -2.79 12.96
C SER A 133 21.11 -1.55 13.74
N SER A 134 22.39 -1.18 13.71
CA SER A 134 22.91 0.03 14.36
C SER A 134 22.32 1.30 13.76
N LEU A 135 22.30 1.42 12.42
CA LEU A 135 21.77 2.59 11.70
C LEU A 135 20.27 2.82 11.98
N THR A 136 19.48 1.75 11.96
CA THR A 136 18.01 1.83 12.10
C THR A 136 17.53 1.76 13.55
N ARG A 137 18.42 1.42 14.49
CA ARG A 137 18.09 1.11 15.90
C ARG A 137 17.04 0.01 16.04
N ILE A 138 16.98 -0.91 15.07
CA ILE A 138 16.11 -2.09 15.12
C ILE A 138 16.95 -3.25 15.63
N PRO A 139 16.56 -3.93 16.72
CA PRO A 139 17.31 -5.09 17.22
C PRO A 139 17.51 -6.14 16.14
N LEU A 140 18.74 -6.66 16.02
CA LEU A 140 19.15 -7.59 14.96
C LEU A 140 18.15 -8.75 14.72
N PRO A 141 17.63 -9.45 15.75
CA PRO A 141 16.63 -10.51 15.52
C PRO A 141 15.34 -10.00 14.84
N ALA A 142 14.88 -8.80 15.19
CA ALA A 142 13.71 -8.19 14.57
C ALA A 142 14.00 -7.70 13.16
N LEU A 143 15.20 -7.14 12.94
CA LEU A 143 15.67 -6.72 11.63
C LEU A 143 15.70 -7.89 10.66
N LEU A 144 16.28 -9.03 11.06
CA LEU A 144 16.36 -10.22 10.20
C LEU A 144 14.97 -10.73 9.79
N ARG A 145 14.00 -10.75 10.72
CA ARG A 145 12.59 -11.08 10.39
C ARG A 145 11.98 -10.10 9.40
N HIS A 146 12.25 -8.81 9.55
CA HIS A 146 11.74 -7.80 8.61
C HIS A 146 12.45 -7.86 7.25
N ALA A 147 13.74 -8.16 7.22
CA ALA A 147 14.53 -8.39 6.00
C ALA A 147 13.99 -9.61 5.24
N GLU A 148 13.68 -10.70 5.92
CA GLU A 148 13.07 -11.88 5.30
C GLU A 148 11.74 -11.52 4.62
N LYS A 149 10.87 -10.74 5.30
CA LYS A 149 9.63 -10.26 4.69
C LYS A 149 9.89 -9.36 3.49
N LEU A 150 10.85 -8.44 3.54
CA LEU A 150 11.19 -7.59 2.39
C LEU A 150 11.77 -8.41 1.22
N ARG A 151 12.61 -9.41 1.50
CA ARG A 151 13.22 -10.31 0.51
C ARG A 151 12.16 -11.16 -0.17
N ALA A 152 11.26 -11.74 0.61
CA ALA A 152 10.14 -12.53 0.11
C ALA A 152 9.07 -11.68 -0.62
N ARG A 153 9.26 -10.36 -0.73
CA ARG A 153 8.44 -9.44 -1.54
C ARG A 153 9.27 -8.73 -2.61
N ASP A 154 10.47 -9.23 -2.91
CA ASP A 154 11.37 -8.67 -3.92
C ASP A 154 11.79 -7.21 -3.70
N MET A 155 11.72 -6.70 -2.46
CA MET A 155 12.16 -5.34 -2.13
C MET A 155 13.64 -5.23 -1.79
N ILE A 156 14.24 -6.33 -1.31
CA ILE A 156 15.67 -6.39 -1.01
C ILE A 156 16.26 -7.72 -1.51
N SER A 157 17.57 -7.71 -1.74
CA SER A 157 18.36 -8.91 -2.01
C SER A 157 19.47 -9.06 -0.97
N ASP A 158 19.96 -10.28 -0.81
CA ASP A 158 21.10 -10.61 0.03
C ASP A 158 22.18 -11.20 -0.88
N ARG A 159 23.32 -10.52 -0.96
CA ARG A 159 24.48 -11.00 -1.73
C ARG A 159 25.72 -10.82 -0.88
N LYS A 160 26.46 -11.90 -0.65
CA LYS A 160 27.70 -11.89 0.14
C LYS A 160 27.51 -11.21 1.50
N HIS A 161 26.42 -11.54 2.20
CA HIS A 161 26.06 -10.98 3.51
C HIS A 161 25.69 -9.48 3.52
N THR A 162 25.58 -8.85 2.34
CA THR A 162 25.11 -7.47 2.21
C THR A 162 23.65 -7.45 1.77
N LEU A 163 22.81 -6.76 2.56
CA LEU A 163 21.44 -6.44 2.16
C LEU A 163 21.46 -5.24 1.20
N LYS A 164 20.74 -5.32 0.09
CA LYS A 164 20.62 -4.24 -0.90
C LYS A 164 19.18 -4.06 -1.34
N LEU A 165 18.75 -2.83 -1.62
CA LEU A 165 17.48 -2.60 -2.30
C LEU A 165 17.46 -3.34 -3.64
N ARG A 166 16.29 -3.89 -3.96
CA ARG A 166 15.97 -4.44 -5.26
C ARG A 166 14.86 -3.58 -5.85
N ILE A 167 15.10 -3.05 -7.04
CA ILE A 167 14.08 -2.30 -7.78
C ILE A 167 13.12 -3.33 -8.41
N PRO A 168 11.82 -3.31 -8.07
CA PRO A 168 10.84 -4.22 -8.67
C PRO A 168 10.68 -3.91 -10.16
N GLN A 169 10.52 -4.96 -10.98
CA GLN A 169 10.39 -4.80 -12.44
C GLN A 169 9.00 -4.33 -12.88
N ASN A 170 7.98 -4.55 -12.06
CA ASN A 170 6.62 -4.06 -12.36
C ASN A 170 6.42 -2.66 -11.77
N LEU A 171 5.60 -1.88 -12.46
CA LEU A 171 5.33 -0.48 -12.13
C LEU A 171 4.72 -0.29 -10.74
N PHE A 172 3.87 -1.23 -10.29
CA PHE A 172 3.22 -1.12 -8.99
C PHE A 172 4.22 -1.28 -7.83
N GLY A 173 5.02 -2.34 -7.86
CA GLY A 173 6.08 -2.58 -6.88
C GLY A 173 7.09 -1.44 -6.85
N HIS A 174 7.49 -0.92 -8.01
CA HIS A 174 8.35 0.25 -8.10
C HIS A 174 7.72 1.48 -7.42
N ALA A 175 6.47 1.81 -7.73
CA ALA A 175 5.77 2.94 -7.12
C ALA A 175 5.61 2.77 -5.60
N MET A 176 5.42 1.55 -5.10
CA MET A 176 5.38 1.25 -3.67
C MET A 176 6.74 1.48 -2.99
N LEU A 177 7.83 1.08 -3.64
CA LEU A 177 9.20 1.33 -3.17
C LEU A 177 9.50 2.83 -3.13
N GLU A 178 9.22 3.56 -4.21
CA GLU A 178 9.40 5.02 -4.25
C GLU A 178 8.57 5.73 -3.17
N SER A 179 7.33 5.30 -2.96
CA SER A 179 6.46 5.84 -1.91
C SER A 179 7.09 5.63 -0.54
N ALA A 180 7.76 4.49 -0.30
CA ALA A 180 8.43 4.20 0.96
C ALA A 180 9.68 5.06 1.18
N LEU A 181 10.43 5.37 0.12
CA LEU A 181 11.61 6.23 0.20
C LEU A 181 11.20 7.69 0.51
N LYS A 182 10.07 8.15 -0.02
CA LYS A 182 9.56 9.53 0.14
C LYS A 182 8.70 9.76 1.41
N SER A 183 8.35 8.72 2.18
CA SER A 183 7.36 8.81 3.28
C SER A 183 7.90 9.26 4.64
#